data_AF-A0A9X4H7D9-F1
#
_entry.id   AF-A0A9X4H7D9-F1
#
_cell.length_a   1.000
_cell.length_b   1.000
_cell.length_c   1.000
_cell.angle_alpha   90.00
_cell.angle_beta   90.00
_cell.angle_gamma   90.00
#
_symmetry.space_group_name_H-M   'P 1'
#
loop_
_entity.id
_entity.type
_entity.pdbx_description
1 polymer ?
#
loop_
_entity_poly.entity_id
_entity_poly.type
_entity_poly.pdbx_seq_one_letter_code
_entity_poly.pdbx_strand_id
1 'polypeptide(L)'
;MVEMHHMELLAKTIRLLGVDPRSRVLRNNQEIYWNAAYVYYGYSVCDKLAADIASKWAAIVAYRDHQQRIGAPYIKELLERSIRDEYHHIVYLMRLCRNTASSDNITLKY
;
A
#
# COMPACT_ATOMS: atom_id res chain seq x y z
N MET A 1 -14.15 0.46 1.14
CA MET A 1 -12.82 0.02 1.60
C MET A 1 -11.94 -0.13 0.36
N VAL A 2 -10.95 0.75 0.13
CA VAL A 2 -10.20 0.83 -1.15
C VAL A 2 -9.13 -0.26 -1.27
N GLU A 3 -8.35 -0.50 -0.21
CA GLU A 3 -7.25 -1.48 -0.20
C GLU A 3 -7.71 -2.92 -0.49
N MET A 4 -8.81 -3.34 0.13
CA MET A 4 -9.37 -4.68 -0.11
C MET A 4 -9.91 -4.83 -1.54
N HIS A 5 -10.34 -3.74 -2.16
CA HIS A 5 -10.73 -3.75 -3.57
C HIS A 5 -9.50 -3.86 -4.49
N HIS A 6 -8.38 -3.19 -4.18
CA HIS A 6 -7.11 -3.41 -4.88
C HIS A 6 -6.66 -4.87 -4.79
N MET A 7 -6.71 -5.47 -3.59
CA MET A 7 -6.41 -6.89 -3.41
C MET A 7 -7.32 -7.80 -4.25
N GLU A 8 -8.62 -7.51 -4.29
CA GLU A 8 -9.58 -8.27 -5.09
C GLU A 8 -9.25 -8.19 -6.58
N LEU A 9 -8.93 -7.00 -7.09
CA LEU A 9 -8.56 -6.80 -8.49
C LEU A 9 -7.27 -7.56 -8.83
N LEU A 10 -6.23 -7.45 -7.99
CA LEU A 10 -4.98 -8.18 -8.17
C LEU A 10 -5.21 -9.70 -8.17
N ALA A 11 -5.99 -10.22 -7.22
CA ALA A 11 -6.31 -11.64 -7.14
C ALA A 11 -7.08 -12.13 -8.38
N LYS A 12 -8.05 -11.35 -8.87
CA LYS A 12 -8.78 -11.65 -10.12
C LYS A 12 -7.83 -11.66 -11.32
N THR A 13 -6.93 -10.68 -11.43
CA THR A 13 -5.94 -10.64 -12.51
C THR A 13 -4.99 -11.83 -12.47
N ILE A 14 -4.51 -12.23 -11.29
CA ILE A 14 -3.66 -13.42 -11.12
C ILE A 14 -4.40 -14.69 -11.55
N ARG A 15 -5.69 -14.84 -11.19
CA ARG A 15 -6.52 -15.96 -11.66
C ARG A 15 -6.70 -15.96 -13.18
N LEU A 16 -6.90 -14.81 -13.79
CA LEU A 16 -7.01 -14.70 -15.26
C LEU A 16 -5.72 -15.08 -15.98
N LEU A 17 -4.56 -14.95 -15.31
CA LEU A 17 -3.28 -15.47 -15.80
C LEU A 17 -3.09 -16.98 -15.60
N GLY A 18 -4.10 -17.68 -15.05
CA GLY A 18 -4.06 -19.13 -14.79
C GLY A 18 -3.31 -19.53 -13.52
N VAL A 19 -3.06 -18.58 -12.60
CA VAL A 19 -2.31 -18.82 -11.36
C VAL A 19 -3.24 -18.75 -10.15
N ASP A 20 -2.98 -19.57 -9.14
CA ASP A 20 -3.65 -19.52 -7.84
C ASP A 20 -3.13 -18.32 -7.01
N PRO A 21 -3.95 -17.26 -6.77
CA PRO A 21 -3.50 -16.08 -6.03
C PRO A 21 -3.28 -16.41 -4.56
N ARG A 22 -2.05 -16.18 -4.10
CA ARG A 22 -1.65 -16.34 -2.69
C ARG A 22 -0.95 -15.08 -2.22
N SER A 23 -1.20 -14.69 -0.98
CA SER A 23 -0.45 -13.62 -0.31
C SER A 23 0.95 -14.11 0.05
N ARG A 24 1.84 -14.19 -0.94
CA ARG A 24 3.22 -14.64 -0.81
C ARG A 24 4.12 -13.95 -1.82
N VAL A 25 5.42 -13.96 -1.54
CA VAL A 25 6.46 -13.64 -2.52
C VAL A 25 7.36 -14.84 -2.76
N LEU A 26 8.01 -14.86 -3.93
CA LEU A 26 9.08 -15.81 -4.24
C LEU A 26 10.43 -15.09 -4.08
N ARG A 27 11.25 -15.56 -3.15
CA ARG A 27 12.62 -15.06 -2.93
C ARG A 27 13.57 -16.23 -2.92
N ASN A 28 14.57 -16.24 -3.80
CA ASN A 28 15.54 -17.34 -3.93
C ASN A 28 14.86 -18.71 -4.07
N ASN A 29 13.80 -18.80 -4.87
CA ASN A 29 13.00 -20.00 -5.08
C ASN A 29 12.28 -20.55 -3.82
N GLN A 30 12.21 -19.74 -2.75
CA GLN A 30 11.45 -20.04 -1.54
C GLN A 30 10.19 -19.16 -1.47
N GLU A 31 9.10 -19.77 -1.04
CA GLU A 31 7.86 -19.09 -0.76
C GLU A 31 7.90 -18.44 0.62
N ILE A 32 7.67 -17.13 0.66
CA ILE A 32 7.54 -16.37 1.90
C ILE A 32 6.11 -15.87 1.97
N TYR A 33 5.34 -16.43 2.89
CA TYR A 33 3.93 -16.10 3.08
C TYR A 33 3.78 -14.82 3.90
N TRP A 34 2.78 -14.03 3.53
CA TRP A 34 2.33 -12.90 4.32
C TRP A 34 1.94 -13.37 5.73
N ASN A 35 2.31 -12.58 6.74
CA ASN A 35 1.90 -12.77 8.12
C ASN A 35 1.81 -11.41 8.83
N ALA A 36 1.24 -11.40 10.03
CA ALA A 36 0.97 -10.18 10.80
C ALA A 36 2.24 -9.40 11.20
N ALA A 37 3.44 -10.00 11.16
CA ALA A 37 4.68 -9.29 11.47
C ALA A 37 5.04 -8.21 10.43
N TYR A 38 4.40 -8.21 9.26
CA TYR A 38 4.56 -7.13 8.27
C TYR A 38 3.70 -5.89 8.58
N VAL A 39 2.84 -5.94 9.59
CA VAL A 39 2.00 -4.81 10.00
C VAL A 39 2.69 -4.07 11.14
N TYR A 40 3.08 -2.82 10.89
CA TYR A 40 3.53 -1.92 11.93
C TYR A 40 2.35 -1.16 12.51
N TYR A 41 1.99 -1.44 13.76
CA TYR A 41 0.83 -0.83 14.42
C TYR A 41 1.10 0.55 15.03
N GLY A 42 2.37 0.95 15.12
CA GLY A 42 2.85 2.22 15.65
C GLY A 42 2.48 2.53 17.12
N TYR A 43 3.05 3.60 17.65
CA TYR A 43 2.88 4.00 19.05
C TYR A 43 2.01 5.26 19.20
N SER A 44 2.27 6.29 18.38
CA SER A 44 1.50 7.54 18.36
C SER A 44 0.71 7.67 17.07
N VAL A 45 -0.24 8.63 17.02
CA VAL A 45 -0.99 8.90 15.79
C VAL A 45 -0.06 9.35 14.66
N CYS A 46 0.90 10.23 14.95
CA CYS A 46 1.87 10.70 13.96
C CYS A 46 2.77 9.57 13.43
N ASP A 47 3.19 8.65 14.29
CA ASP A 47 4.00 7.48 13.91
C ASP A 47 3.22 6.52 12.99
N LYS A 48 1.95 6.25 13.32
CA LYS A 48 1.06 5.43 12.48
C LYS A 48 0.83 6.06 11.11
N LEU A 49 0.55 7.36 11.06
CA LEU A 49 0.34 8.05 9.79
C LEU A 49 1.63 8.10 8.94
N ALA A 50 2.79 8.24 9.57
CA ALA A 50 4.08 8.18 8.87
C ALA A 50 4.34 6.80 8.27
N ALA A 51 4.05 5.73 9.02
CA ALA A 51 4.16 4.35 8.54
C ALA A 51 3.18 4.05 7.39
N ASP A 52 1.95 4.55 7.48
CA ASP A 52 0.97 4.44 6.40
C ASP A 52 1.48 5.14 5.13
N ILE A 53 1.95 6.39 5.22
CA ILE A 53 2.52 7.14 4.08
C ILE A 53 3.69 6.37 3.46
N ALA A 54 4.61 5.85 4.27
CA ALA A 54 5.75 5.07 3.81
C ALA A 54 5.29 3.80 3.06
N SER A 55 4.26 3.12 3.58
CA SER A 55 3.68 1.93 2.94
C SER A 55 3.03 2.26 1.59
N LYS A 56 2.38 3.43 1.45
CA LYS A 56 1.82 3.88 0.17
C LYS A 56 2.90 4.15 -0.87
N TRP A 57 4.01 4.79 -0.47
CA TRP A 57 5.17 4.95 -1.35
C TRP A 57 5.79 3.63 -1.77
N ALA A 58 5.94 2.69 -0.84
CA ALA A 58 6.44 1.35 -1.15
C ALA A 58 5.54 0.61 -2.15
N ALA A 59 4.21 0.74 -2.02
CA ALA A 59 3.26 0.19 -2.98
C ALA A 59 3.43 0.79 -4.38
N ILE A 60 3.57 2.13 -4.49
CA ILE A 60 3.83 2.81 -5.76
C ILE A 60 5.12 2.29 -6.41
N VAL A 61 6.21 2.16 -5.65
CA VAL A 61 7.49 1.63 -6.17
C VAL A 61 7.31 0.20 -6.69
N ALA A 62 6.63 -0.67 -5.94
CA ALA A 62 6.36 -2.05 -6.35
C ALA A 62 5.51 -2.11 -7.64
N TYR A 63 4.45 -1.31 -7.73
CA TYR A 63 3.61 -1.24 -8.93
C TYR A 63 4.39 -0.72 -10.15
N ARG A 64 5.25 0.28 -9.98
CA ARG A 64 6.10 0.82 -11.05
C ARG A 64 7.13 -0.20 -11.54
N ASP A 65 7.79 -0.94 -10.63
CA ASP A 65 8.66 -2.06 -11.01
C ASP A 65 7.89 -3.11 -11.81
N HIS A 66 6.70 -3.50 -11.34
CA HIS A 66 5.88 -4.50 -12.02
C HIS A 66 5.39 -4.02 -13.40
N GLN A 67 5.06 -2.74 -13.58
CA GLN A 67 4.75 -2.17 -14.90
C GLN A 67 5.93 -2.27 -15.89
N GLN A 68 7.18 -2.24 -15.42
CA GLN A 68 8.36 -2.41 -16.28
C GLN A 68 8.55 -3.87 -16.67
N ARG A 69 8.26 -4.81 -15.76
CA ARG A 69 8.50 -6.24 -15.94
C ARG A 69 7.39 -6.99 -16.66
N ILE A 70 6.14 -6.51 -16.55
CA ILE A 70 4.96 -7.16 -17.13
C ILE A 70 4.67 -6.57 -18.51
N GLY A 71 4.56 -7.41 -19.55
CA GLY A 71 4.27 -6.94 -20.91
C GLY A 71 2.79 -6.65 -21.21
N ALA A 72 1.86 -7.15 -20.39
CA ALA A 72 0.42 -7.09 -20.67
C ALA A 72 -0.17 -5.68 -20.41
N PRO A 73 -0.76 -5.01 -21.41
CA PRO A 73 -1.22 -3.62 -21.30
C PRO A 73 -2.32 -3.42 -20.25
N TYR A 74 -3.30 -4.32 -20.19
CA TYR A 74 -4.39 -4.24 -19.20
C TYR A 74 -3.90 -4.34 -17.75
N ILE A 75 -2.82 -5.11 -17.51
CA ILE A 75 -2.22 -5.18 -16.17
C ILE A 75 -1.52 -3.87 -15.85
N LYS A 76 -0.82 -3.27 -16.82
CA LYS A 76 -0.20 -1.94 -16.62
C LYS A 76 -1.23 -0.88 -16.30
N GLU A 77 -2.39 -0.89 -16.96
CA GLU A 77 -3.50 0.03 -16.70
C GLU A 77 -4.11 -0.17 -15.31
N LEU A 78 -4.31 -1.42 -14.90
CA LEU A 78 -4.76 -1.74 -13.54
C LEU A 78 -3.79 -1.18 -12.50
N LEU A 79 -2.48 -1.42 -12.68
CA LEU A 79 -1.45 -0.91 -11.78
C LEU A 79 -1.38 0.62 -11.79
N GLU A 80 -1.57 1.27 -12.95
CA GLU A 80 -1.62 2.73 -13.04
C GLU A 80 -2.79 3.30 -12.25
N ARG A 81 -3.95 2.63 -12.31
CA ARG A 81 -5.11 3.02 -11.52
C ARG A 81 -4.85 2.90 -10.03
N SER A 82 -4.26 1.78 -9.58
CA SER A 82 -3.87 1.60 -8.17
C SER A 82 -2.87 2.67 -7.72
N ILE A 83 -1.85 2.99 -8.53
CA ILE A 83 -0.88 4.06 -8.24
C ILE A 83 -1.57 5.41 -8.03
N ARG A 84 -2.58 5.74 -8.84
CA ARG A 84 -3.36 6.97 -8.67
C ARG A 84 -4.08 7.02 -7.33
N ASP A 85 -4.69 5.91 -6.93
CA ASP A 85 -5.36 5.81 -5.63
C ASP A 85 -4.34 5.98 -4.48
N GLU A 86 -3.12 5.44 -4.60
CA GLU A 86 -2.07 5.64 -3.58
C GLU A 86 -1.60 7.10 -3.46
N TYR A 87 -1.51 7.85 -4.56
CA TYR A 87 -1.23 9.28 -4.48
C TYR A 87 -2.34 10.04 -3.74
N HIS A 88 -3.61 9.67 -3.95
CA HIS A 88 -4.70 10.25 -3.18
C HIS A 88 -4.57 9.90 -1.69
N HIS A 89 -4.28 8.64 -1.35
CA HIS A 89 -4.04 8.22 0.03
C HIS A 89 -2.93 9.03 0.69
N ILE A 90 -1.79 9.21 0.02
CA ILE A 90 -0.67 10.03 0.53
C ILE A 90 -1.12 11.46 0.83
N VAL A 91 -1.84 12.10 -0.10
CA VAL A 91 -2.34 13.46 0.09
C VAL A 91 -3.28 13.56 1.29
N TYR A 92 -4.21 12.61 1.46
CA TYR A 92 -5.12 12.60 2.60
C TYR A 92 -4.38 12.35 3.92
N LEU A 93 -3.46 11.38 3.97
CA LEU A 93 -2.67 11.09 5.15
C LEU A 93 -1.77 12.27 5.55
N MET A 94 -1.12 12.94 4.60
CA MET A 94 -0.33 14.15 4.87
C MET A 94 -1.19 15.29 5.44
N ARG A 95 -2.44 15.45 4.97
CA ARG A 95 -3.37 16.43 5.54
C ARG A 95 -3.74 16.06 6.98
N LEU A 96 -4.00 14.78 7.25
CA LEU A 96 -4.27 14.30 8.61
C LEU A 96 -3.08 14.56 9.54
N CYS A 97 -1.84 14.26 9.11
CA CYS A 97 -0.63 14.53 9.89
C CYS A 97 -0.50 16.02 10.30
N ARG A 98 -0.78 16.94 9.37
CA ARG A 98 -0.71 18.39 9.65
C ARG A 98 -1.75 18.81 10.69
N ASN A 99 -2.95 18.27 10.58
CA ASN A 99 -4.05 18.59 11.51
C ASN A 99 -3.74 18.06 12.91
N THR A 100 -3.23 16.82 13.03
CA THR A 100 -2.88 16.23 14.33
C THR A 100 -1.71 16.93 14.99
N ALA A 101 -0.70 17.33 14.22
CA ALA A 101 0.42 18.14 14.74
C ALA A 101 -0.03 19.51 15.26
N SER A 102 -1.08 20.11 14.67
CA SER A 102 -1.62 21.40 15.13
C SER A 102 -2.45 21.29 16.41
N SER A 103 -3.12 20.15 16.66
CA SER A 103 -3.90 19.89 17.88
C SER A 103 -3.04 19.49 19.08
N ASP A 104 -1.88 18.87 18.86
CA ASP A 104 -0.97 18.49 19.96
C ASP A 104 -0.30 19.72 20.62
N ASN A 105 -0.23 20.85 19.92
CA ASN A 105 0.27 22.13 20.46
C ASN A 105 -0.72 22.84 21.42
N ILE A 106 -1.95 22.35 21.57
CA ILE A 106 -2.96 22.95 22.47
C ILE A 106 -3.06 22.17 23.80
N THR A 107 -2.46 20.98 23.89
CA THR A 107 -2.67 20.05 25.02
C THR A 107 -1.43 19.88 25.91
N LEU A 108 -0.68 20.96 26.15
CA LEU A 108 0.35 21.05 27.21
C LEU A 108 0.10 22.27 28.11
N LYS A 109 -1.11 22.36 28.66
CA LYS A 109 -1.44 23.23 29.78
C LYS A 109 -2.38 22.51 30.75
N TYR A 110 -1.86 21.53 31.49
CA TYR A 110 -2.37 21.15 32.81
C TYR A 110 -1.19 20.63 33.65
#